data_AF-A0A523AWY1-F1
#
_entry.id   AF-A0A523AWY1-F1
#
_cell.length_a   1.000
_cell.length_b   1.000
_cell.length_c   1.000
_cell.angle_alpha   90.00
_cell.angle_beta   90.00
_cell.angle_gamma   90.00
#
_symmetry.space_group_name_H-M   'P 1'
#
loop_
_entity.id
_entity.type
_entity.pdbx_description
1 polymer ?
#
loop_
_entity_poly.entity_id
_entity_poly.type
_entity_poly.pdbx_seq_one_letter_code
_entity_poly.pdbx_strand_id
1 'polypeptide(L)'
;MDQMEYVEVVVDHDLEGVTPEMIDWWWYNLDPERYKLWHPKDHKSFRWEAHPRFGHEQAIHVAEEDIGEATMTLRIRWEDPKKVPIPITMPHAIAASIIGEDGEPMAWLVHQYERTPKGTRMRSTFRLPPIVPEEFAKNLYKHCREEMGNLPRFLPELYRKETEKT
;
A
#
# COMPACT_ATOMS: atom_id res chain seq x y z
N MET A 1 -29.58 -0.54 6.34
CA MET A 1 -28.12 -0.35 6.24
C MET A 1 -27.90 0.55 5.06
N ASP A 2 -27.57 1.82 5.33
CA ASP A 2 -27.19 2.75 4.28
C ASP A 2 -26.02 2.12 3.53
N GLN A 3 -26.20 1.85 2.23
CA GLN A 3 -25.06 1.57 1.37
C GLN A 3 -24.32 2.89 1.27
N MET A 4 -23.32 3.12 2.13
CA MET A 4 -22.41 4.24 1.92
C MET A 4 -21.86 4.10 0.50
N GLU A 5 -22.21 5.02 -0.38
CA GLU A 5 -21.58 5.13 -1.69
C GLU A 5 -20.10 5.43 -1.44
N TYR A 6 -19.22 4.53 -1.86
CA TYR A 6 -17.78 4.75 -1.77
C TYR A 6 -17.25 5.15 -3.14
N VAL A 7 -16.20 5.96 -3.16
CA VAL A 7 -15.37 6.15 -4.35
C VAL A 7 -14.31 5.05 -4.35
N GLU A 8 -14.34 4.18 -5.36
CA GLU A 8 -13.33 3.14 -5.53
C GLU A 8 -12.29 3.55 -6.57
N VAL A 9 -11.02 3.50 -6.17
CA VAL A 9 -9.88 3.61 -7.09
C VAL A 9 -9.23 2.24 -7.20
N VAL A 10 -9.24 1.68 -8.39
CA VAL A 10 -8.64 0.36 -8.68
C VAL A 10 -7.50 0.53 -9.67
N VAL A 11 -6.34 0.00 -9.34
CA VAL A 11 -5.14 0.04 -10.19
C VAL A 11 -4.61 -1.38 -10.36
N ASP A 12 -4.47 -1.82 -11.60
CA ASP A 12 -3.87 -3.10 -11.95
C ASP A 12 -2.43 -2.87 -12.44
N HIS A 13 -1.51 -3.75 -12.03
CA HIS A 13 -0.10 -3.69 -12.38
C HIS A 13 0.43 -5.05 -12.82
N ASP A 14 1.28 -5.05 -13.84
CA ASP A 14 2.18 -6.15 -14.15
C ASP A 14 3.60 -5.76 -13.71
N LEU A 15 4.09 -6.42 -12.66
CA LEU A 15 5.39 -6.18 -12.04
C LEU A 15 6.38 -7.24 -12.55
N GLU A 16 6.89 -7.04 -13.77
CA GLU A 16 7.87 -7.97 -14.37
C GLU A 16 9.15 -8.06 -13.51
N GLY A 17 9.69 -9.27 -13.34
CA GLY A 17 10.90 -9.53 -12.56
C GLY A 17 10.72 -9.48 -11.03
N VAL A 18 9.56 -9.04 -10.53
CA VAL A 18 9.23 -9.02 -9.10
C VAL A 18 8.42 -10.26 -8.75
N THR A 19 8.83 -11.02 -7.73
CA THR A 19 8.03 -12.16 -7.24
C THR A 19 7.13 -11.75 -6.07
N PRO A 20 6.02 -12.47 -5.79
CA PRO A 20 5.17 -12.17 -4.64
C PRO A 20 5.93 -12.16 -3.30
N GLU A 21 6.92 -13.02 -3.12
CA GLU A 21 7.71 -13.11 -1.89
C GLU A 21 8.60 -11.87 -1.68
N MET A 22 9.07 -11.25 -2.77
CA MET A 22 9.80 -9.98 -2.68
C MET A 22 8.88 -8.87 -2.15
N ILE A 23 7.62 -8.88 -2.59
CA ILE A 23 6.59 -7.92 -2.16
C ILE A 23 6.16 -8.19 -0.71
N ASP A 24 5.98 -9.47 -0.35
CA ASP A 24 5.74 -9.84 1.05
C ASP A 24 6.85 -9.31 1.95
N TRP A 25 8.11 -9.57 1.58
CA TRP A 25 9.26 -9.06 2.31
C TRP A 25 9.27 -7.52 2.38
N TRP A 26 8.96 -6.85 1.27
CA TRP A 26 8.94 -5.39 1.19
C TRP A 26 8.07 -4.77 2.29
N TRP A 27 6.83 -5.25 2.47
CA TRP A 27 5.89 -4.71 3.45
C TRP A 27 6.44 -4.76 4.89
N TYR A 28 7.16 -5.83 5.23
CA TYR A 28 7.75 -6.01 6.56
C TYR A 28 9.05 -5.23 6.78
N ASN A 29 9.64 -4.73 5.70
CA ASN A 29 10.96 -4.14 5.71
C ASN A 29 10.91 -2.64 5.38
N LEU A 30 9.74 -2.02 5.40
CA LEU A 30 9.61 -0.57 5.25
C LEU A 30 10.31 0.18 6.40
N ASP A 31 11.10 1.17 6.02
CA ASP A 31 11.78 2.14 6.86
C ASP A 31 11.77 3.50 6.14
N PRO A 32 12.23 4.60 6.78
CA PRO A 32 12.20 5.92 6.16
C PRO A 32 12.98 6.03 4.83
N GLU A 33 14.10 5.33 4.69
CA GLU A 33 14.93 5.40 3.48
C GLU A 33 14.29 4.62 2.33
N ARG A 34 13.77 3.43 2.62
CA ARG A 34 13.04 2.57 1.68
C ARG A 34 11.73 3.21 1.25
N TYR A 35 11.00 3.83 2.18
CA TYR A 35 9.77 4.55 1.83
C TYR A 35 10.06 5.69 0.84
N LYS A 36 11.13 6.46 1.05
CA LYS A 36 11.57 7.47 0.08
C LYS A 36 12.06 6.86 -1.24
N LEU A 37 12.76 5.73 -1.23
CA LEU A 37 13.19 5.02 -2.45
C LEU A 37 11.99 4.58 -3.30
N TRP A 38 10.88 4.21 -2.65
CA TRP A 38 9.68 3.70 -3.31
C TRP A 38 9.04 4.70 -4.27
N HIS A 39 8.95 5.96 -3.85
CA HIS A 39 8.51 7.07 -4.69
C HIS A 39 9.26 8.36 -4.31
N PRO A 40 10.47 8.57 -4.85
CA PRO A 40 11.37 9.65 -4.38
C PRO A 40 10.83 11.07 -4.54
N LYS A 41 9.84 11.25 -5.41
CA LYS A 41 9.22 12.54 -5.67
C LYS A 41 8.12 12.85 -4.64
N ASP A 42 7.30 11.85 -4.31
CA ASP A 42 6.06 12.08 -3.56
C ASP A 42 6.16 11.61 -2.09
N HIS A 43 6.99 10.62 -1.76
CA HIS A 43 7.14 10.11 -0.40
C HIS A 43 8.09 10.98 0.43
N LYS A 44 7.57 11.59 1.50
CA LYS A 44 8.30 12.56 2.35
C LYS A 44 8.83 11.94 3.64
N SER A 45 7.97 11.30 4.41
CA SER A 45 8.35 10.71 5.69
C SER A 45 7.57 9.46 6.02
N PHE A 46 8.20 8.59 6.82
CA PHE A 46 7.60 7.37 7.31
C PHE A 46 8.08 7.11 8.73
N ARG A 47 7.19 6.67 9.61
CA ARG A 47 7.55 6.13 10.92
C ARG A 47 6.58 5.03 11.33
N TRP A 48 7.11 4.00 11.99
CA TRP A 48 6.27 3.08 12.74
C TRP A 48 5.79 3.76 14.01
N GLU A 49 4.48 3.78 14.22
CA GLU A 49 3.88 4.13 15.50
C GLU A 49 3.67 2.88 16.36
N ALA A 50 3.22 1.79 15.74
CA ALA A 50 3.16 0.46 16.31
C ALA A 50 3.79 -0.52 15.31
N HIS A 51 4.98 -1.03 15.64
CA HIS A 51 5.75 -1.87 14.72
C HIS A 51 5.16 -3.31 14.63
N PRO A 52 5.07 -3.92 13.44
CA PRO A 52 4.44 -5.24 13.24
C PRO A 52 5.11 -6.38 14.02
N ARG A 53 6.39 -6.23 14.41
CA ARG A 53 7.12 -7.16 15.29
C ARG A 53 6.42 -7.46 16.63
N PHE A 54 5.48 -6.63 17.05
CA PHE A 54 4.73 -6.78 18.31
C PHE A 54 3.33 -7.37 18.11
N GLY A 55 2.97 -7.73 16.87
CA GLY A 55 1.64 -8.20 16.48
C GLY A 55 1.26 -7.60 15.14
N HIS A 56 0.92 -8.46 14.17
CA HIS A 56 0.50 -8.03 12.84
C HIS A 56 -0.86 -7.33 12.88
N GLU A 57 -1.76 -7.84 13.72
CA GLU A 57 -3.07 -7.24 13.96
C GLU A 57 -2.83 -5.92 14.69
N GLN A 58 -3.05 -4.80 14.00
CA GLN A 58 -2.90 -3.41 14.48
C GLN A 58 -1.48 -2.81 14.42
N ALA A 59 -0.60 -3.28 13.52
CA ALA A 59 0.58 -2.49 13.16
C ALA A 59 0.14 -1.13 12.59
N ILE A 60 0.76 -0.03 13.01
CA ILE A 60 0.42 1.33 12.58
C ILE A 60 1.68 2.03 12.13
N HIS A 61 1.65 2.59 10.92
CA HIS A 61 2.65 3.54 10.48
C HIS A 61 2.02 4.89 10.17
N VAL A 62 2.81 5.94 10.27
CA VAL A 62 2.46 7.28 9.83
C VAL A 62 3.32 7.63 8.64
N ALA A 63 2.67 7.97 7.55
CA ALA A 63 3.26 8.35 6.28
C ALA A 63 2.92 9.82 5.97
N GLU A 64 3.89 10.54 5.42
CA GLU A 64 3.64 11.84 4.80
C GLU A 64 4.01 11.75 3.33
N GLU A 65 3.07 12.11 2.46
CA GLU A 65 3.21 11.96 1.01
C GLU A 65 2.40 13.01 0.25
N ASP A 66 2.83 13.29 -0.98
CA ASP A 66 2.10 14.14 -1.92
C ASP A 66 1.23 13.29 -2.85
N ILE A 67 -0.07 13.59 -2.85
CA ILE A 67 -1.03 13.06 -3.81
C ILE A 67 -1.48 14.21 -4.72
N GLY A 68 -0.83 14.32 -5.87
CA GLY A 68 -1.02 15.48 -6.75
C GLY A 68 -0.41 16.74 -6.13
N GLU A 69 -1.24 17.76 -5.87
CA GLU A 69 -0.82 19.00 -5.19
C GLU A 69 -1.08 18.97 -3.68
N ALA A 70 -1.73 17.92 -3.16
CA ALA A 70 -2.08 17.81 -1.75
C ALA A 70 -1.03 17.01 -0.98
N THR A 71 -0.44 17.61 0.07
CA THR A 71 0.35 16.87 1.06
C THR A 71 -0.57 16.27 2.11
N MET A 72 -0.46 14.96 2.32
CA MET A 72 -1.24 14.22 3.30
C MET A 72 -0.33 13.67 4.40
N THR A 73 -0.83 13.66 5.64
CA THR A 73 -0.30 12.83 6.71
C THR A 73 -1.30 11.72 6.98
N LEU A 74 -0.92 10.48 6.69
CA LEU A 74 -1.77 9.32 6.80
C LEU A 74 -1.33 8.46 7.98
N ARG A 75 -2.27 8.14 8.87
CA ARG A 75 -2.08 7.12 9.91
C ARG A 75 -2.71 5.83 9.41
N ILE A 76 -1.86 4.89 9.01
CA ILE A 76 -2.26 3.67 8.29
C ILE A 76 -2.11 2.48 9.24
N ARG A 77 -3.23 1.82 9.53
CA ARG A 77 -3.31 0.63 10.37
C ARG A 77 -3.45 -0.62 9.50
N TRP A 78 -2.64 -1.63 9.76
CA TRP A 78 -2.77 -2.94 9.14
C TRP A 78 -3.99 -3.68 9.69
N GLU A 79 -4.75 -4.27 8.79
CA GLU A 79 -6.02 -4.92 9.06
C GLU A 79 -5.96 -6.39 8.64
N ASP A 80 -6.83 -7.21 9.23
CA ASP A 80 -7.04 -8.58 8.75
C ASP A 80 -7.70 -8.53 7.36
N PRO A 81 -7.08 -9.06 6.30
CA PRO A 81 -7.65 -9.06 4.95
C PRO A 81 -9.04 -9.72 4.87
N LYS A 82 -9.43 -10.55 5.83
CA LYS A 82 -10.76 -11.18 5.89
C LYS A 82 -11.85 -10.27 6.49
N LYS A 83 -11.46 -9.16 7.13
CA LYS A 83 -12.37 -8.25 7.85
C LYS A 83 -12.56 -6.92 7.15
N VAL A 84 -11.72 -6.59 6.17
CA VAL A 84 -11.85 -5.36 5.38
C VAL A 84 -13.02 -5.45 4.40
N PRO A 85 -13.65 -4.33 4.01
CA PRO A 85 -14.81 -4.36 3.13
C PRO A 85 -14.45 -4.55 1.64
N ILE A 86 -13.18 -4.84 1.32
CA ILE A 86 -12.69 -5.08 -0.05
C ILE A 86 -12.47 -6.60 -0.23
N PRO A 87 -13.09 -7.25 -1.23
CA PRO A 87 -12.91 -8.69 -1.46
C PRO A 87 -11.46 -9.07 -1.79
N ILE A 88 -10.94 -10.07 -1.10
CA ILE A 88 -9.65 -10.69 -1.38
C ILE A 88 -9.87 -11.89 -2.31
N THR A 89 -9.23 -11.85 -3.46
CA THR A 89 -9.39 -12.83 -4.55
C THR A 89 -8.07 -13.45 -5.01
N MET A 90 -6.94 -12.89 -4.58
CA MET A 90 -5.59 -13.35 -4.89
C MET A 90 -4.91 -13.96 -3.64
N PRO A 91 -3.94 -14.88 -3.82
CA PRO A 91 -3.30 -15.61 -2.73
C PRO A 91 -2.50 -14.74 -1.75
N HIS A 92 -1.91 -13.63 -2.21
CA HIS A 92 -1.22 -12.68 -1.34
C HIS A 92 -2.05 -11.40 -1.22
N ALA A 93 -2.11 -10.85 -0.02
CA ALA A 93 -2.74 -9.56 0.23
C ALA A 93 -2.16 -8.87 1.48
N ILE A 94 -1.94 -7.57 1.35
CA ILE A 94 -1.82 -6.65 2.50
C ILE A 94 -3.08 -5.79 2.51
N ALA A 95 -3.72 -5.69 3.67
CA ALA A 95 -4.92 -4.89 3.87
C ALA A 95 -4.67 -3.89 4.99
N ALA A 96 -5.16 -2.67 4.81
CA ALA A 96 -5.03 -1.62 5.80
C ALA A 96 -6.18 -0.62 5.73
N SER A 97 -6.31 0.17 6.80
CA SER A 97 -7.20 1.31 6.87
C SER A 97 -6.41 2.59 7.14
N ILE A 98 -6.88 3.71 6.60
CA ILE A 98 -6.49 5.03 7.09
C ILE A 98 -7.42 5.34 8.25
N ILE A 99 -6.87 5.61 9.43
CA ILE A 99 -7.65 5.82 10.66
C ILE A 99 -7.66 7.28 11.10
N GLY A 100 -8.80 7.71 11.65
CA GLY A 100 -8.95 9.00 12.30
C GLY A 100 -8.27 9.08 13.66
N GLU A 101 -8.37 10.23 14.33
CA GLU A 101 -7.88 10.42 15.70
C GLU A 101 -8.61 9.52 16.72
N ASP A 102 -9.88 9.22 16.44
CA ASP A 102 -10.70 8.29 17.21
C ASP A 102 -10.31 6.81 17.00
N GLY A 103 -9.43 6.53 16.04
CA GLY A 103 -8.99 5.18 15.68
C GLY A 103 -9.94 4.45 14.74
N GLU A 104 -11.01 5.10 14.25
CA GLU A 104 -11.97 4.50 13.34
C GLU A 104 -11.48 4.58 11.88
N PRO A 105 -11.71 3.54 11.06
CA PRO A 105 -11.38 3.55 9.63
C PRO A 105 -12.15 4.63 8.85
N MET A 106 -11.42 5.52 8.20
CA MET A 106 -11.96 6.53 7.28
C MET A 106 -11.92 6.08 5.81
N ALA A 107 -10.93 5.26 5.46
CA ALA A 107 -10.75 4.68 4.13
C ALA A 107 -10.05 3.32 4.25
N TRP A 108 -10.17 2.50 3.20
CA TRP A 108 -9.57 1.17 3.14
C TRP A 108 -8.68 1.04 1.92
N LEU A 109 -7.58 0.31 2.07
CA LEU A 109 -6.64 0.05 1.00
C LEU A 109 -6.13 -1.38 1.05
N VAL A 110 -6.16 -2.05 -0.11
CA VAL A 110 -5.74 -3.44 -0.28
C VAL A 110 -4.84 -3.53 -1.49
N HIS A 111 -3.65 -4.08 -1.31
CA HIS A 111 -2.84 -4.59 -2.41
C HIS A 111 -2.88 -6.10 -2.36
N GLN A 112 -3.49 -6.71 -3.37
CA GLN A 112 -3.55 -8.15 -3.54
C GLN A 112 -2.81 -8.56 -4.81
N TYR A 113 -2.11 -9.67 -4.78
CA TYR A 113 -1.21 -10.04 -5.88
C TYR A 113 -1.00 -11.54 -6.02
N GLU A 114 -0.63 -11.95 -7.23
CA GLU A 114 -0.42 -13.33 -7.61
C GLU A 114 0.77 -13.48 -8.57
N ARG A 115 1.41 -14.65 -8.52
CA ARG A 115 2.52 -14.97 -9.41
C ARG A 115 2.06 -15.09 -10.85
N THR A 116 2.87 -14.58 -11.77
CA THR A 116 2.77 -14.82 -13.22
C THR A 116 4.08 -15.42 -13.75
N PRO A 117 4.12 -15.95 -14.99
CA PRO A 117 5.38 -16.42 -15.59
C PRO A 117 6.46 -15.34 -15.69
N LYS A 118 6.08 -14.06 -15.73
CA LYS A 118 7.02 -12.93 -15.87
C LYS A 118 7.35 -12.22 -14.57
N GLY A 119 6.63 -12.49 -13.48
CA GLY A 119 6.77 -11.77 -12.22
C GLY A 119 5.49 -11.84 -11.41
N THR A 120 4.88 -10.69 -11.15
CA THR A 120 3.68 -10.57 -10.32
C THR A 120 2.62 -9.73 -11.00
N ARG A 121 1.36 -10.17 -10.93
CA ARG A 121 0.21 -9.33 -11.21
C ARG A 121 -0.32 -8.81 -9.88
N MET A 122 -0.54 -7.52 -9.78
CA MET A 122 -1.05 -6.87 -8.57
C MET A 122 -2.30 -6.06 -8.89
N ARG A 123 -3.26 -6.08 -7.96
CA ARG A 123 -4.39 -5.17 -7.91
C ARG A 123 -4.35 -4.38 -6.60
N SER A 124 -4.27 -3.07 -6.74
CA SER A 124 -4.42 -2.10 -5.66
C SER A 124 -5.86 -1.59 -5.68
N THR A 125 -6.54 -1.58 -4.54
CA THR A 125 -7.91 -1.06 -4.42
C THR A 125 -7.98 -0.14 -3.21
N PHE A 126 -8.41 1.09 -3.45
CA PHE A 126 -8.68 2.09 -2.44
C PHE A 126 -10.18 2.34 -2.40
N ARG A 127 -10.78 2.19 -1.23
CA ARG A 127 -12.18 2.50 -0.98
C ARG A 127 -12.26 3.73 -0.10
N LEU A 128 -12.67 4.84 -0.71
CA LEU A 128 -12.63 6.18 -0.16
C LEU A 128 -14.04 6.69 0.16
N PRO A 129 -14.20 7.63 1.13
CA PRO A 129 -15.51 8.21 1.42
C PRO A 129 -16.02 9.05 0.23
N PRO A 130 -17.34 9.18 0.06
CA PRO A 130 -17.96 9.85 -1.10
C PRO A 130 -17.64 11.34 -1.19
N ILE A 131 -17.21 11.95 -0.08
CA ILE A 131 -16.79 13.35 -0.02
C ILE A 131 -15.48 13.62 -0.75
N VAL A 132 -14.71 12.58 -1.10
CA VAL A 132 -13.42 12.73 -1.79
C VAL A 132 -13.64 13.30 -3.20
N PRO A 133 -12.96 14.40 -3.56
CA PRO A 133 -13.05 14.96 -4.90
C PRO A 133 -12.57 13.99 -5.99
N GLU A 134 -13.23 13.99 -7.15
CA GLU A 134 -12.84 13.16 -8.30
C GLU A 134 -11.37 13.38 -8.71
N GLU A 135 -10.90 14.63 -8.64
CA GLU A 135 -9.51 14.97 -8.97
C GLU A 135 -8.51 14.33 -8.00
N PHE A 136 -8.87 14.24 -6.71
CA PHE A 136 -8.03 13.53 -5.75
C PHE A 136 -7.97 12.03 -6.08
N ALA A 137 -9.10 11.41 -6.44
CA ALA A 137 -9.14 10.00 -6.84
C ALA A 137 -8.28 9.73 -8.10
N LYS A 138 -8.28 10.64 -9.08
CA LYS A 138 -7.39 10.58 -10.26
C LYS A 138 -5.92 10.71 -9.89
N ASN A 139 -5.59 11.63 -8.99
CA ASN A 139 -4.22 11.80 -8.51
C ASN A 139 -3.74 10.59 -7.71
N LEU A 140 -4.61 9.99 -6.89
CA LEU A 140 -4.31 8.74 -6.18
C LEU A 140 -4.08 7.58 -7.14
N TYR A 141 -4.90 7.44 -8.19
CA TYR A 141 -4.69 6.43 -9.24
C TYR A 141 -3.29 6.58 -9.86
N LYS A 142 -2.92 7.83 -10.22
CA LYS A 142 -1.61 8.12 -10.81
C LYS A 142 -0.48 7.81 -9.84
N HIS A 143 -0.59 8.26 -8.59
CA HIS A 143 0.39 8.03 -7.54
C HIS A 143 0.62 6.53 -7.33
N CYS A 144 -0.46 5.75 -7.14
CA CYS A 144 -0.39 4.30 -6.97
C CYS A 144 0.26 3.60 -8.18
N ARG A 145 -0.11 4.01 -9.39
CA ARG A 145 0.50 3.51 -10.64
C ARG A 145 2.02 3.74 -10.66
N GLU A 146 2.48 4.90 -10.20
CA GLU A 146 3.90 5.27 -10.19
C GLU A 146 4.68 4.53 -9.09
N GLU A 147 4.21 4.52 -7.84
CA GLU A 147 4.90 3.87 -6.72
C GLU A 147 5.03 2.35 -6.91
N MET A 148 3.97 1.65 -7.33
CA MET A 148 4.03 0.20 -7.55
C MET A 148 4.86 -0.10 -8.78
N GLY A 149 4.77 0.76 -9.81
CA GLY A 149 5.59 0.69 -11.01
C GLY A 149 7.08 0.97 -10.77
N ASN A 150 7.46 1.54 -9.63
CA ASN A 150 8.85 1.69 -9.23
C ASN A 150 9.43 0.41 -8.62
N LEU A 151 8.61 -0.47 -8.03
CA LEU A 151 9.09 -1.70 -7.36
C LEU A 151 10.02 -2.55 -8.26
N PRO A 152 9.69 -2.83 -9.55
CA PRO A 152 10.58 -3.58 -10.42
C PRO A 152 11.97 -2.99 -10.62
N ARG A 153 12.14 -1.68 -10.37
CA ARG A 153 13.40 -0.96 -10.62
C ARG A 153 14.45 -1.22 -9.54
N PHE A 154 14.04 -1.58 -8.33
CA PHE A 154 14.97 -1.72 -7.20
C PHE A 154 14.71 -2.96 -6.35
N LEU A 155 13.46 -3.43 -6.25
CA LEU A 155 13.08 -4.44 -5.28
C LEU A 155 13.78 -5.79 -5.51
N PRO A 156 13.94 -6.32 -6.73
CA PRO A 156 14.64 -7.59 -6.93
C PRO A 156 16.09 -7.56 -6.46
N GLU A 157 16.82 -6.48 -6.77
CA GLU A 157 18.21 -6.33 -6.36
C GLU A 157 18.33 -6.08 -4.84
N LEU A 158 17.46 -5.25 -4.28
CA LEU A 158 17.42 -4.97 -2.85
C LEU A 158 17.12 -6.25 -2.06
N TYR A 159 16.08 -6.98 -2.44
CA TYR A 159 15.71 -8.25 -1.82
C TYR A 159 16.89 -9.22 -1.82
N ARG A 160 17.50 -9.45 -3.00
CA ARG A 160 18.68 -10.30 -3.14
C ARG A 160 19.81 -9.90 -2.17
N LYS A 161 20.15 -8.61 -2.11
CA LYS A 161 21.22 -8.09 -1.23
C LYS A 161 20.93 -8.29 0.25
N GLU A 162 19.67 -8.29 0.66
CA GLU A 162 19.30 -8.36 2.08
C GLU A 162 19.02 -9.80 2.53
N THR A 163 18.60 -10.70 1.63
CA THR A 163 18.27 -12.09 1.98
C THR A 163 19.38 -13.09 1.66
N GLU A 164 20.22 -12.84 0.65
CA GLU A 164 21.31 -13.76 0.27
C GLU A 164 22.63 -13.48 1.02
N LYS A 165 22.68 -12.48 1.90
CA LYS A 165 23.82 -12.24 2.79
C LYS A 165 23.92 -13.23 3.97
N THR A 166 23.24 -14.38 3.87
CA THR A 166 23.24 -15.43 4.90
C THR A 166 24.11 -16.61 4.48
#